data_AF-X0XKW5-F1
#
_entry.id   AF-X0XKW5-F1
#
_cell.length_a   1.000
_cell.length_b   1.000
_cell.length_c   1.000
_cell.angle_alpha   90.00
_cell.angle_beta   90.00
_cell.angle_gamma   90.00
#
_symmetry.space_group_name_H-M   'P 1'
#
loop_
_entity.id
_entity.type
_entity.pdbx_description
1 polymer ?
#
loop_
_entity_poly.entity_id
_entity_poly.type
_entity_poly.pdbx_seq_one_letter_code
_entity_poly.pdbx_strand_id
1 'polypeptide(L)'
;LLLPEYRFIIGLLRKGIAIHHAGILKEFREMIEMLFGKKYIKVLLATETFAMGINMPAKASVFTSVQKFDGKNFRTILPWEYIQMAGRAGRRGIDDKGLVLILLNLCNRDPLTSTEMCHMLTGDPQSMESRFVIHSNLLLRLISVGNMDFKEFIGKSMMNEDIENQKKEVLNNLSNLKIKQEKKPFYRTDIDNLKQLYTLNQHIEMLSGKKKKKRLREISNLEGTTKFIKEDYQKYLDTVQLEKESVYFKKRLQA
;
A
#
# COMPACT_ATOMS: atom_id res chain seq x y z
N LEU A 1 -40.44 -26.24 18.39
CA LEU A 1 -40.49 -25.44 17.15
C LEU A 1 -39.08 -25.37 16.57
N LEU A 2 -38.85 -25.85 15.36
CA LEU A 2 -37.54 -25.74 14.70
C LEU A 2 -37.38 -24.32 14.17
N LEU A 3 -36.23 -23.71 14.41
CA LEU A 3 -35.87 -22.37 13.92
C LEU A 3 -36.00 -22.29 12.39
N PRO A 4 -36.56 -21.21 11.81
CA PRO A 4 -36.64 -21.02 10.37
C PRO A 4 -35.28 -21.16 9.68
N GLU A 5 -34.22 -20.65 10.29
CA GLU A 5 -32.83 -20.73 9.82
C GLU A 5 -32.35 -22.17 9.72
N TYR A 6 -32.69 -23.01 10.71
CA TYR A 6 -32.37 -24.43 10.69
C TYR A 6 -33.01 -25.12 9.48
N ARG A 7 -34.30 -24.88 9.24
CA ARG A 7 -35.02 -25.48 8.10
C ARG A 7 -34.39 -25.06 6.77
N PHE A 8 -34.02 -23.79 6.64
CA PHE A 8 -33.38 -23.25 5.45
C PHE A 8 -31.99 -23.87 5.21
N ILE A 9 -31.12 -23.85 6.22
CA ILE A 9 -29.74 -24.38 6.11
C ILE A 9 -29.76 -25.88 5.81
N ILE A 10 -30.55 -26.67 6.54
CA ILE A 10 -30.64 -28.12 6.31
C ILE A 10 -31.23 -28.40 4.92
N GLY A 11 -32.20 -27.61 4.46
CA GLY A 11 -32.75 -27.72 3.11
C GLY A 11 -31.70 -27.55 2.01
N LEU A 12 -30.75 -26.60 2.18
CA LEU A 12 -29.63 -26.40 1.26
C LEU A 12 -28.59 -27.52 1.37
N LEU A 13 -28.24 -27.93 2.59
CA LEU A 13 -27.22 -28.96 2.82
C LEU A 13 -27.61 -30.31 2.22
N ARG A 14 -28.91 -30.67 2.25
CA ARG A 14 -29.43 -31.88 1.58
C ARG A 14 -29.22 -31.86 0.05
N LYS A 15 -29.05 -30.68 -0.55
CA LYS A 15 -28.74 -30.49 -1.96
C LYS A 15 -27.23 -30.34 -2.24
N GLY A 16 -26.38 -30.43 -1.21
CA GLY A 16 -24.95 -30.19 -1.32
C GLY A 16 -24.58 -28.72 -1.50
N ILE A 17 -25.45 -27.79 -1.09
CA ILE A 17 -25.24 -26.34 -1.16
C ILE A 17 -25.13 -25.81 0.26
N ALA A 18 -24.22 -24.86 0.49
CA ALA A 18 -24.11 -24.19 1.78
C ALA A 18 -23.79 -22.70 1.63
N ILE A 19 -24.07 -21.96 2.71
CA ILE A 19 -23.79 -20.52 2.83
C ILE A 19 -22.91 -20.33 4.06
N HIS A 20 -21.87 -19.51 3.99
CA HIS A 20 -20.94 -19.23 5.09
C HIS A 20 -20.68 -17.72 5.22
N HIS A 21 -21.20 -17.12 6.29
CA HIS A 21 -20.90 -15.73 6.66
C HIS A 21 -21.04 -15.55 8.18
N ALA A 22 -20.51 -14.44 8.70
CA ALA A 22 -20.51 -14.15 10.14
C ALA A 22 -21.91 -14.04 10.79
N GLY A 23 -22.96 -13.86 9.98
CA GLY A 23 -24.36 -13.81 10.44
C GLY A 23 -25.00 -15.17 10.70
N ILE A 24 -24.32 -16.28 10.37
CA ILE A 24 -24.78 -17.64 10.68
C ILE A 24 -24.29 -18.04 12.08
N LEU A 25 -25.16 -18.71 12.84
CA LEU A 25 -24.83 -19.29 14.15
C LEU A 25 -23.54 -20.13 14.06
N LYS A 26 -22.71 -20.02 15.11
CA LYS A 26 -21.36 -20.61 15.13
C LYS A 26 -21.41 -22.12 14.91
N GLU A 27 -22.37 -22.79 15.53
CA GLU A 27 -22.58 -24.24 15.46
C GLU A 27 -22.86 -24.69 14.01
N PHE A 28 -23.64 -23.91 13.25
CA PHE A 28 -23.89 -24.20 11.85
C PHE A 28 -22.66 -23.93 10.96
N ARG A 29 -21.87 -22.90 11.27
CA ARG A 29 -20.62 -22.63 10.53
C ARG A 29 -19.62 -23.78 10.68
N GLU A 30 -19.40 -24.25 11.90
CA GLU A 30 -18.53 -25.40 12.18
C GLU A 30 -19.02 -26.67 11.47
N MET A 31 -20.33 -26.92 11.47
CA MET A 31 -20.92 -28.04 10.74
C MET A 31 -20.69 -27.92 9.22
N ILE A 32 -20.91 -26.74 8.64
CA ILE A 32 -20.69 -26.47 7.21
C ILE A 32 -19.23 -26.68 6.83
N GLU A 33 -18.31 -26.16 7.63
CA GLU A 33 -16.86 -26.34 7.46
C GLU A 33 -16.49 -27.83 7.45
N MET A 34 -16.97 -28.59 8.44
CA MET A 34 -16.73 -30.04 8.48
C MET A 34 -17.29 -30.75 7.24
N LEU A 35 -18.52 -30.45 6.83
CA LEU A 35 -19.16 -31.08 5.67
C LEU A 35 -18.49 -30.71 4.34
N PHE A 36 -17.96 -29.49 4.25
CA PHE A 36 -17.19 -29.03 3.09
C PHE A 36 -15.84 -29.76 3.01
N GLY A 37 -15.12 -29.88 4.13
CA GLY A 37 -13.88 -30.66 4.21
C GLY A 37 -14.09 -32.14 3.84
N LYS A 38 -15.24 -32.72 4.21
CA LYS A 38 -15.65 -34.08 3.82
C LYS A 38 -16.20 -34.19 2.39
N LYS A 39 -16.23 -33.10 1.61
CA LYS A 39 -16.67 -33.03 0.21
C LYS A 39 -18.16 -33.36 -0.01
N TYR A 40 -19.00 -33.28 1.02
CA TYR A 40 -20.45 -33.42 0.91
C TYR A 40 -21.09 -32.19 0.28
N ILE A 41 -20.52 -31.01 0.56
CA ILE A 41 -20.93 -29.75 -0.06
C ILE A 41 -20.18 -29.59 -1.39
N LYS A 42 -20.92 -29.38 -2.47
CA LYS A 42 -20.39 -29.16 -3.82
C LYS A 42 -20.30 -27.69 -4.17
N VAL A 43 -21.19 -26.87 -3.62
CA VAL A 43 -21.22 -25.42 -3.84
C VAL A 43 -21.29 -24.72 -2.48
N LEU A 44 -20.32 -23.86 -2.21
CA LEU A 44 -20.25 -23.05 -1.01
C LEU A 44 -20.28 -21.57 -1.40
N LEU A 45 -21.28 -20.85 -0.91
CA LEU A 45 -21.37 -19.40 -1.01
C LEU A 45 -20.76 -18.81 0.26
N ALA A 46 -19.64 -18.11 0.17
CA ALA A 46 -18.92 -17.64 1.35
C ALA A 46 -18.53 -16.16 1.27
N THR A 47 -18.48 -15.49 2.41
CA THR A 47 -17.82 -14.18 2.55
C THR A 47 -16.31 -14.33 2.66
N GLU A 48 -15.58 -13.24 2.45
CA GLU A 48 -14.11 -13.16 2.48
C GLU A 48 -13.46 -13.90 3.67
N THR A 49 -14.07 -13.82 4.85
CA THR A 49 -13.56 -14.46 6.08
C THR A 49 -13.34 -15.96 5.95
N PHE A 50 -14.06 -16.66 5.08
CA PHE A 50 -13.84 -18.10 4.87
C PHE A 50 -12.50 -18.40 4.21
N ALA A 51 -12.03 -17.50 3.34
CA ALA A 51 -10.72 -17.63 2.71
C ALA A 51 -9.58 -17.37 3.70
N MET A 52 -9.86 -16.77 4.86
CA MET A 52 -8.89 -16.52 5.91
C MET A 52 -8.88 -17.68 6.93
N GLY A 53 -7.74 -18.37 7.08
CA GLY A 53 -7.49 -19.20 8.26
C GLY A 53 -7.95 -20.66 8.25
N ILE A 54 -8.51 -21.20 7.16
CA ILE A 54 -8.92 -22.62 7.10
C ILE A 54 -8.30 -23.32 5.89
N ASN A 55 -7.71 -24.51 6.03
CA ASN A 55 -7.16 -25.28 4.91
C ASN A 55 -8.25 -26.09 4.16
N MET A 56 -9.12 -25.40 3.42
CA MET A 56 -10.20 -26.02 2.65
C MET A 56 -10.13 -25.65 1.16
N PRO A 57 -9.35 -26.39 0.35
CA PRO A 57 -9.23 -26.11 -1.08
C PRO A 57 -10.47 -26.57 -1.85
N ALA A 58 -10.85 -25.80 -2.86
CA ALA A 58 -11.93 -26.06 -3.79
C ALA A 58 -11.36 -26.30 -5.20
N LYS A 59 -12.13 -26.94 -6.09
CA LYS A 59 -11.71 -27.09 -7.50
C LYS A 59 -11.67 -25.73 -8.21
N ALA A 60 -12.64 -24.88 -7.91
CA ALA A 60 -12.76 -23.55 -8.51
C ALA A 60 -13.15 -22.51 -7.45
N SER A 61 -12.74 -21.27 -7.67
CA SER A 61 -13.17 -20.08 -6.92
C SER A 61 -13.90 -19.13 -7.86
N VAL A 62 -15.04 -18.60 -7.44
CA VAL A 62 -15.90 -17.75 -8.28
C VAL A 62 -16.16 -16.44 -7.56
N PHE A 63 -15.76 -15.34 -8.17
CA PHE A 63 -15.97 -13.99 -7.68
C PHE A 63 -17.24 -13.43 -8.32
N THR A 64 -18.24 -13.15 -7.49
CA THR A 64 -19.48 -12.48 -7.91
C THR A 64 -19.35 -10.96 -7.98
N SER A 65 -18.35 -10.40 -7.30
CA SER A 65 -18.00 -8.99 -7.31
C SER A 65 -16.48 -8.83 -7.15
N VAL A 66 -15.93 -7.77 -7.75
CA VAL A 66 -14.52 -7.34 -7.59
C VAL A 66 -14.39 -6.11 -6.68
N GLN A 67 -15.51 -5.63 -6.13
CA GLN A 67 -15.56 -4.54 -5.17
C GLN A 67 -16.24 -5.02 -3.89
N LYS A 68 -15.77 -4.49 -2.75
CA LYS A 68 -16.36 -4.74 -1.43
C LYS A 68 -16.50 -3.46 -0.63
N PHE A 69 -17.38 -3.48 0.35
CA PHE A 69 -17.55 -2.41 1.32
C PHE A 69 -16.58 -2.59 2.49
N ASP A 70 -15.77 -1.57 2.79
CA ASP A 70 -14.77 -1.61 3.88
C ASP A 70 -15.29 -1.01 5.20
N GLY A 71 -16.59 -0.72 5.28
CA GLY A 71 -17.20 -0.01 6.40
C GLY A 71 -17.40 1.49 6.15
N LYS A 72 -16.70 2.06 5.17
CA LYS A 72 -16.82 3.48 4.78
C LYS A 72 -17.25 3.62 3.32
N ASN A 73 -16.52 3.00 2.41
CA ASN A 73 -16.72 3.11 0.98
C ASN A 73 -16.67 1.74 0.31
N PHE A 74 -17.20 1.68 -0.91
CA PHE A 74 -16.92 0.55 -1.79
C PHE A 74 -15.58 0.78 -2.47
N ARG A 75 -14.72 -0.23 -2.39
CA ARG A 75 -13.40 -0.23 -3.02
C ARG A 75 -13.15 -1.55 -3.73
N THR A 76 -12.23 -1.51 -4.68
CA THR A 76 -11.66 -2.71 -5.30
C THR A 76 -11.01 -3.60 -4.24
N ILE A 77 -11.15 -4.92 -4.42
CA ILE A 77 -10.48 -5.93 -3.61
C ILE A 77 -8.95 -5.73 -3.75
N LEU A 78 -8.23 -5.78 -2.63
CA LEU A 78 -6.77 -5.61 -2.64
C LEU A 78 -6.09 -6.86 -3.21
N PRO A 79 -4.87 -6.75 -3.76
CA PRO A 79 -4.19 -7.88 -4.38
C PRO A 79 -4.04 -9.08 -3.43
N TRP A 80 -3.70 -8.83 -2.17
CA TRP A 80 -3.58 -9.89 -1.16
C TRP A 80 -4.92 -10.54 -0.81
N GLU A 81 -6.03 -9.77 -0.80
CA GLU A 81 -7.38 -10.29 -0.55
C GLU A 81 -7.80 -11.21 -1.70
N TYR A 82 -7.52 -10.78 -2.94
CA TYR A 82 -7.73 -11.59 -4.14
C TYR A 82 -6.91 -12.87 -4.07
N ILE A 83 -5.59 -12.80 -3.82
CA ILE A 83 -4.71 -13.96 -3.74
C ILE A 83 -5.18 -14.96 -2.68
N GLN A 84 -5.64 -14.48 -1.50
CA GLN A 84 -6.16 -15.37 -0.45
C GLN A 84 -7.41 -16.12 -0.88
N MET A 85 -8.35 -15.46 -1.57
CA MET A 85 -9.59 -16.07 -2.06
C MET A 85 -9.37 -16.96 -3.30
N ALA A 86 -8.57 -16.49 -4.26
CA ALA A 86 -8.24 -17.19 -5.50
C ALA A 86 -7.35 -18.41 -5.23
N GLY A 87 -6.41 -18.30 -4.27
CA GLY A 87 -5.52 -19.39 -3.87
C GLY A 87 -6.21 -20.60 -3.23
N ARG A 88 -7.53 -20.51 -2.98
CA ARG A 88 -8.36 -21.68 -2.59
C ARG A 88 -8.72 -22.57 -3.78
N ALA A 89 -8.58 -22.08 -5.01
CA ALA A 89 -8.83 -22.87 -6.21
C ALA A 89 -7.65 -23.81 -6.52
N GLY A 90 -7.98 -25.06 -6.86
CA GLY A 90 -7.02 -26.12 -7.14
C GLY A 90 -6.71 -26.95 -5.89
N ARG A 91 -7.02 -28.25 -5.96
CA ARG A 91 -6.73 -29.20 -4.89
C ARG A 91 -5.43 -29.93 -5.19
N ARG A 92 -4.41 -29.74 -4.34
CA ARG A 92 -3.11 -30.37 -4.47
C ARG A 92 -3.24 -31.90 -4.60
N GLY A 93 -2.63 -32.46 -5.64
CA GLY A 93 -2.64 -33.90 -5.92
C GLY A 93 -3.95 -34.45 -6.48
N ILE A 94 -4.94 -33.60 -6.81
CA ILE A 94 -6.22 -34.02 -7.40
C ILE A 94 -6.50 -33.24 -8.69
N ASP A 95 -6.32 -31.92 -8.68
CA ASP A 95 -6.56 -31.08 -9.87
C ASP A 95 -5.22 -30.66 -10.49
N ASP A 96 -5.11 -30.75 -11.82
CA ASP A 96 -3.92 -30.29 -12.56
C ASP A 96 -3.75 -28.76 -12.51
N LYS A 97 -4.88 -28.03 -12.45
CA LYS A 97 -4.95 -26.57 -12.42
C LYS A 97 -6.12 -26.10 -11.53
N GLY A 98 -5.93 -24.98 -10.85
CA GLY A 98 -7.01 -24.27 -10.16
C GLY A 98 -7.76 -23.33 -11.10
N LEU A 99 -9.09 -23.33 -11.05
CA LEU A 99 -9.92 -22.44 -11.87
C LEU A 99 -10.41 -21.24 -11.04
N VAL A 100 -10.18 -20.03 -11.53
CA VAL A 100 -10.69 -18.79 -10.93
C VAL A 100 -11.56 -18.07 -11.96
N LEU A 101 -12.80 -17.77 -11.60
CA LEU A 101 -13.77 -17.10 -12.46
C LEU A 101 -14.19 -15.77 -11.83
N ILE A 102 -14.28 -14.71 -12.63
CA ILE A 102 -14.77 -13.39 -12.23
C ILE A 102 -16.00 -13.06 -13.06
N LEU A 103 -17.15 -12.91 -12.38
CA LEU A 103 -18.44 -12.66 -13.01
C LEU A 103 -18.70 -11.15 -13.12
N LEU A 104 -18.14 -10.52 -14.15
CA LEU A 104 -18.25 -9.08 -14.37
C LEU A 104 -19.70 -8.63 -14.63
N ASN A 105 -20.52 -9.50 -15.23
CA ASN A 105 -21.94 -9.23 -15.48
C ASN A 105 -22.79 -9.17 -14.21
N LEU A 106 -22.31 -9.68 -13.07
CA LEU A 106 -22.99 -9.62 -11.78
C LEU A 106 -22.51 -8.44 -10.92
N CYS A 107 -21.51 -7.68 -11.38
CA CYS A 107 -21.05 -6.49 -10.70
C CYS A 107 -22.08 -5.38 -10.90
N ASN A 108 -22.92 -5.13 -9.89
CA ASN A 108 -23.93 -4.05 -9.90
C ASN A 108 -23.33 -2.62 -9.78
N ARG A 109 -22.05 -2.45 -10.10
CA ARG A 109 -21.27 -1.23 -9.90
C ARG A 109 -20.48 -0.94 -11.18
N ASP A 110 -19.97 0.28 -11.28
CA ASP A 110 -19.15 0.69 -12.41
C ASP A 110 -18.01 -0.32 -12.65
N PRO A 111 -17.82 -0.75 -13.90
CA PRO A 111 -16.78 -1.71 -14.23
C PRO A 111 -15.41 -1.12 -13.91
N LEU A 112 -14.53 -1.95 -13.34
CA LEU A 112 -13.15 -1.55 -13.06
C LEU A 112 -12.43 -1.18 -14.35
N THR A 113 -11.57 -0.18 -14.25
CA THR A 113 -10.60 0.11 -15.30
C THR A 113 -9.62 -1.04 -15.46
N SER A 114 -9.02 -1.18 -16.66
CA SER A 114 -8.01 -2.22 -16.91
C SER A 114 -6.82 -2.13 -15.95
N THR A 115 -6.44 -0.91 -15.54
CA THR A 115 -5.36 -0.67 -14.58
C THR A 115 -5.70 -1.21 -13.19
N GLU A 116 -6.91 -0.96 -12.70
CA GLU A 116 -7.35 -1.45 -11.38
C GLU A 116 -7.48 -2.97 -11.37
N MET A 117 -7.97 -3.55 -12.46
CA MET A 117 -8.04 -5.01 -12.59
C MET A 117 -6.65 -5.64 -12.64
N CYS A 118 -5.71 -5.08 -13.42
CA CYS A 118 -4.32 -5.53 -13.40
C CYS A 118 -3.73 -5.43 -12.00
N HIS A 119 -3.91 -4.29 -11.32
CA HIS A 119 -3.43 -4.12 -9.96
C HIS A 119 -4.01 -5.18 -9.01
N MET A 120 -5.32 -5.47 -9.06
CA MET A 120 -5.93 -6.52 -8.24
C MET A 120 -5.36 -7.91 -8.52
N LEU A 121 -5.08 -8.24 -9.78
CA LEU A 121 -4.65 -9.58 -10.19
C LEU A 121 -3.15 -9.82 -10.00
N THR A 122 -2.32 -8.81 -10.29
CA THR A 122 -0.85 -8.93 -10.36
C THR A 122 -0.12 -8.01 -9.38
N GLY A 123 -0.84 -7.20 -8.61
CA GLY A 123 -0.24 -6.28 -7.65
C GLY A 123 0.44 -6.99 -6.50
N ASP A 124 1.38 -6.30 -5.89
CA ASP A 124 2.13 -6.84 -4.77
C ASP A 124 1.23 -7.03 -3.54
N PRO A 125 1.45 -8.08 -2.73
CA PRO A 125 0.81 -8.21 -1.43
C PRO A 125 1.14 -7.01 -0.54
N GLN A 126 0.19 -6.61 0.31
CA GLN A 126 0.42 -5.53 1.25
C GLN A 126 1.60 -5.86 2.19
N SER A 127 2.50 -4.91 2.38
CA SER A 127 3.58 -5.03 3.37
C SER A 127 3.01 -5.17 4.77
N MET A 128 3.64 -6.02 5.58
CA MET A 128 3.29 -6.08 7.00
C MET A 128 3.67 -4.76 7.67
N GLU A 129 2.69 -4.14 8.31
CA GLU A 129 2.88 -2.93 9.11
C GLU A 129 2.52 -3.23 10.56
N SER A 130 3.32 -2.71 11.50
CA SER A 130 2.99 -2.80 12.91
C SER A 130 1.68 -2.07 13.21
N ARG A 131 0.70 -2.78 13.79
CA ARG A 131 -0.51 -2.21 14.39
C ARG A 131 -0.40 -2.07 15.91
N PHE A 132 0.83 -2.07 16.45
CA PHE A 132 1.06 -1.94 17.87
C PHE A 132 0.65 -0.56 18.36
N VAL A 133 -0.26 -0.52 19.34
CA VAL A 133 -0.72 0.71 19.98
C VAL A 133 -0.60 0.54 21.49
N ILE A 134 -0.07 1.57 22.15
CA ILE A 134 0.09 1.58 23.60
C ILE A 134 -1.24 1.99 24.23
N HIS A 135 -1.95 1.02 24.78
CA HIS A 135 -3.17 1.24 25.55
C HIS A 135 -2.89 1.15 27.06
N SER A 136 -3.68 1.86 27.88
CA SER A 136 -3.56 1.81 29.35
C SER A 136 -3.64 0.38 29.91
N ASN A 137 -4.50 -0.46 29.34
CA ASN A 137 -4.62 -1.87 29.73
C ASN A 137 -3.34 -2.68 29.53
N LEU A 138 -2.54 -2.35 28.51
CA LEU A 138 -1.24 -2.99 28.30
C LEU A 138 -0.28 -2.63 29.44
N LEU A 139 -0.25 -1.36 29.84
CA LEU A 139 0.59 -0.87 30.94
C LEU A 139 0.19 -1.55 32.26
N LEU A 140 -1.10 -1.57 32.58
CA LEU A 140 -1.62 -2.21 33.79
C LEU A 140 -1.27 -3.72 33.82
N ARG A 141 -1.35 -4.39 32.67
CA ARG A 141 -0.99 -5.81 32.56
C ARG A 141 0.50 -6.04 32.77
N LEU A 142 1.37 -5.18 32.23
CA LEU A 142 2.81 -5.25 32.43
C LEU A 142 3.18 -5.07 33.92
N ILE A 143 2.56 -4.09 34.59
CA ILE A 143 2.70 -3.89 36.04
C ILE A 143 2.25 -5.12 36.81
N SER A 144 1.12 -5.73 36.46
CA SER A 144 0.61 -6.92 37.16
C SER A 144 1.51 -8.15 37.03
N VAL A 145 2.26 -8.25 35.92
CA VAL A 145 3.23 -9.33 35.70
C VAL A 145 4.58 -9.02 36.36
N GLY A 146 4.73 -7.83 36.96
CA GLY A 146 5.96 -7.38 37.61
C GLY A 146 7.00 -6.84 36.63
N ASN A 147 6.63 -6.60 35.37
CA ASN A 147 7.52 -5.98 34.39
C ASN A 147 7.32 -4.46 34.39
N MET A 148 8.24 -3.74 35.05
CA MET A 148 8.23 -2.29 35.14
C MET A 148 9.09 -1.60 34.06
N ASP A 149 9.84 -2.36 33.25
CA ASP A 149 10.63 -1.79 32.15
C ASP A 149 9.82 -1.75 30.85
N PHE A 150 8.91 -0.78 30.80
CA PHE A 150 8.11 -0.52 29.60
C PHE A 150 8.98 -0.16 28.39
N LYS A 151 10.13 0.47 28.63
CA LYS A 151 10.99 0.95 27.55
C LYS A 151 11.66 -0.21 26.84
N GLU A 152 12.14 -1.20 27.57
CA GLU A 152 12.67 -2.44 26.99
C GLU A 152 11.57 -3.21 26.24
N PHE A 153 10.37 -3.33 26.82
CA PHE A 153 9.25 -4.01 26.18
C PHE A 153 8.84 -3.37 24.85
N ILE A 154 8.68 -2.03 24.84
CA ILE A 154 8.34 -1.28 23.62
C ILE A 154 9.52 -1.30 22.64
N GLY A 155 10.76 -1.28 23.14
CA GLY A 155 11.97 -1.35 22.33
C GLY A 155 12.07 -2.64 21.49
N LYS A 156 11.51 -3.75 21.99
CA LYS A 156 11.41 -5.04 21.28
C LYS A 156 10.18 -5.14 20.37
N SER A 157 9.36 -4.10 20.27
CA SER A 157 8.17 -4.13 19.41
C SER A 157 8.54 -4.00 17.93
N MET A 158 7.74 -4.62 17.06
CA MET A 158 7.85 -4.46 15.60
C MET A 158 7.73 -2.99 15.18
N MET A 159 6.96 -2.17 15.93
CA MET A 159 6.88 -0.73 15.67
C MET A 159 8.25 -0.06 15.78
N ASN A 160 9.02 -0.40 16.81
CA ASN A 160 10.34 0.18 17.02
C ASN A 160 11.35 -0.32 15.97
N GLU A 161 11.22 -1.59 15.56
CA GLU A 161 12.02 -2.15 14.47
C GLU A 161 11.73 -1.44 13.13
N ASP A 162 10.46 -1.22 12.79
CA ASP A 162 10.03 -0.48 11.61
C ASP A 162 10.60 0.95 11.61
N ILE A 163 10.54 1.64 12.77
CA ILE A 163 11.10 2.99 12.95
C ILE A 163 12.62 2.99 12.75
N GLU A 164 13.34 2.04 13.36
CA GLU A 164 14.80 1.97 13.23
C GLU A 164 15.23 1.63 11.79
N ASN A 165 14.47 0.78 11.09
CA ASN A 165 14.71 0.49 9.67
C ASN A 165 14.49 1.74 8.80
N GLN A 166 13.42 2.50 9.02
CA GLN A 166 13.20 3.77 8.32
C GLN A 166 14.31 4.79 8.62
N LYS A 167 14.75 4.88 9.88
CA LYS A 167 15.84 5.76 10.29
C LYS A 167 17.15 5.39 9.61
N LYS A 168 17.49 4.10 9.53
CA LYS A 168 18.66 3.60 8.78
C LYS A 168 18.57 3.97 7.30
N GLU A 169 17.42 3.82 6.68
CA GLU A 169 17.20 4.19 5.28
C GLU A 169 17.45 5.69 5.05
N VAL A 170 16.88 6.55 5.90
CA VAL A 170 17.09 8.01 5.82
C VAL A 170 18.56 8.36 6.05
N LEU A 171 19.25 7.71 7.00
CA LEU A 171 20.68 7.92 7.23
C LEU A 171 21.53 7.51 6.03
N ASN A 172 21.21 6.39 5.37
CA ASN A 172 21.88 5.95 4.15
C ASN A 172 21.64 6.92 2.99
N ASN A 173 20.43 7.46 2.86
CA ASN A 173 20.14 8.49 1.87
C ASN A 173 20.93 9.78 2.14
N LEU A 174 21.04 10.19 3.41
CA LEU A 174 21.85 11.33 3.80
C LEU A 174 23.35 11.11 3.56
N SER A 175 23.89 9.93 3.83
CA SER A 175 25.30 9.64 3.54
C SER A 175 25.59 9.66 2.04
N ASN A 176 24.71 9.07 1.22
CA ASN A 176 24.78 9.13 -0.23
C ASN A 176 24.70 10.57 -0.77
N LEU A 177 23.82 11.40 -0.21
CA LEU A 177 23.71 12.81 -0.58
C LEU A 177 24.96 13.62 -0.16
N LYS A 178 25.55 13.35 1.01
CA LYS A 178 26.81 13.98 1.42
C LYS A 178 27.94 13.66 0.43
N ILE A 179 28.07 12.41 0.00
CA ILE A 179 29.06 12.01 -1.02
C ILE A 179 28.84 12.76 -2.33
N LYS A 180 27.58 12.95 -2.74
CA LYS A 180 27.24 13.76 -3.94
C LYS A 180 27.55 15.25 -3.75
N GLN A 181 27.38 15.79 -2.54
CA GLN A 181 27.70 17.20 -2.23
C GLN A 181 29.20 17.47 -2.13
N GLU A 182 30.00 16.51 -1.68
CA GLU A 182 31.47 16.64 -1.65
C GLU A 182 32.07 16.73 -3.06
N LYS A 183 31.42 16.09 -4.05
CA LYS A 183 31.72 16.27 -5.47
C LYS A 183 31.13 17.58 -5.98
N LYS A 184 31.63 18.72 -5.49
CA LYS A 184 31.20 20.03 -6.00
C LYS A 184 31.47 20.11 -7.51
N PRO A 185 30.43 20.33 -8.34
CA PRO A 185 30.65 20.48 -9.78
C PRO A 185 31.50 21.71 -10.05
N PHE A 186 32.46 21.55 -10.96
CA PHE A 186 33.27 22.67 -11.44
C PHE A 186 32.43 23.50 -12.43
N TYR A 187 32.26 24.78 -12.11
CA TYR A 187 31.61 25.76 -12.98
C TYR A 187 32.67 26.58 -13.71
N ARG A 188 32.49 26.77 -15.01
CA ARG A 188 33.31 27.69 -15.84
C ARG A 188 32.76 29.10 -15.78
N THR A 189 31.44 29.25 -15.63
CA THR A 189 30.78 30.53 -15.37
C THR A 189 30.84 30.88 -13.89
N ASP A 190 30.96 32.18 -13.59
CA ASP A 190 30.91 32.68 -12.22
C ASP A 190 29.59 32.28 -11.51
N ILE A 191 29.73 31.84 -10.26
CA ILE A 191 28.64 31.35 -9.43
C ILE A 191 27.58 32.43 -9.19
N ASP A 192 27.98 33.70 -9.11
CA ASP A 192 27.02 34.78 -8.84
C ASP A 192 26.09 35.04 -10.05
N ASN A 193 26.58 34.84 -11.28
CA ASN A 193 25.75 34.86 -12.48
C ASN A 193 24.74 33.70 -12.49
N LEU A 194 25.15 32.51 -12.03
CA LEU A 194 24.26 31.33 -11.93
C LEU A 194 23.17 31.51 -10.85
N LYS A 195 23.53 32.08 -9.69
CA LYS A 195 22.56 32.46 -8.64
C LYS A 195 21.55 33.50 -9.11
N GLN A 196 22.03 34.53 -9.84
CA GLN A 196 21.17 35.54 -10.44
C GLN A 196 20.22 34.93 -11.48
N LEU A 197 20.70 34.02 -12.34
CA LEU A 197 19.86 33.31 -13.30
C LEU A 197 18.79 32.46 -12.59
N TYR A 198 19.16 31.77 -11.51
CA TYR A 198 18.25 30.96 -10.71
C TYR A 198 17.13 31.80 -10.07
N THR A 199 17.48 32.92 -9.44
CA THR A 199 16.49 33.84 -8.82
C THR A 199 15.58 34.51 -9.85
N LEU A 200 16.10 34.85 -11.03
CA LEU A 200 15.29 35.42 -12.11
C LEU A 200 14.30 34.40 -12.66
N ASN A 201 14.71 33.13 -12.82
CA ASN A 201 13.88 32.02 -13.28
C ASN A 201 12.81 31.57 -12.29
N GLN A 202 12.99 31.81 -11.00
CA GLN A 202 11.96 31.49 -10.01
C GLN A 202 10.67 32.31 -10.22
N HIS A 203 9.54 31.59 -10.26
CA HIS A 203 8.19 32.16 -10.34
C HIS A 203 7.94 33.08 -11.55
N ILE A 204 8.67 32.93 -12.65
CA ILE A 204 8.42 33.69 -13.91
C ILE A 204 6.99 33.49 -14.42
N GLU A 205 6.45 32.29 -14.27
CA GLU A 205 5.10 31.94 -14.73
C GLU A 205 4.02 32.75 -14.00
N MET A 206 4.28 33.16 -12.76
CA MET A 206 3.38 33.98 -11.93
C MET A 206 3.43 35.47 -12.28
N LEU A 207 4.37 35.91 -13.13
CA LEU A 207 4.47 37.30 -13.57
C LEU A 207 3.75 37.51 -14.90
N SER A 208 3.02 38.61 -15.04
CA SER A 208 2.35 39.02 -16.27
C SER A 208 2.75 40.42 -16.73
N GLY A 209 2.57 40.71 -18.03
CA GLY A 209 2.78 42.04 -18.61
C GLY A 209 4.24 42.52 -18.72
N LYS A 210 4.47 43.83 -18.50
CA LYS A 210 5.79 44.49 -18.67
C LYS A 210 6.89 43.91 -17.75
N LYS A 211 6.52 43.47 -16.54
CA LYS A 211 7.45 42.88 -15.58
C LYS A 211 8.04 41.55 -16.07
N LYS A 212 7.22 40.69 -16.68
CA LYS A 212 7.67 39.43 -17.31
C LYS A 212 8.63 39.70 -18.47
N LYS A 213 8.30 40.66 -19.34
CA LYS A 213 9.19 41.07 -20.45
C LYS A 213 10.54 41.62 -19.97
N LYS A 214 10.56 42.38 -18.86
CA LYS A 214 11.81 42.88 -18.26
C LYS A 214 12.69 41.73 -17.76
N ARG A 215 12.14 40.78 -16.99
CA ARG A 215 12.88 39.60 -16.53
C ARG A 215 13.41 38.73 -17.67
N LEU A 216 12.62 38.49 -18.72
CA LEU A 216 13.07 37.72 -19.89
C LEU A 216 14.25 38.37 -20.63
N ARG A 217 14.29 39.71 -20.68
CA ARG A 217 15.45 40.44 -21.24
C ARG A 217 16.68 40.30 -20.37
N GLU A 218 16.54 40.39 -19.04
CA GLU A 218 17.64 40.20 -18.10
C GLU A 218 18.22 38.78 -18.17
N ILE A 219 17.38 37.76 -18.32
CA ILE A 219 17.80 36.36 -18.53
C ILE A 219 18.55 36.21 -19.85
N SER A 220 18.01 36.77 -20.95
CA SER A 220 18.67 36.70 -22.26
C SER A 220 20.03 37.41 -22.26
N ASN A 221 20.18 38.51 -21.52
CA ASN A 221 21.45 39.22 -21.38
C ASN A 221 22.47 38.40 -20.58
N LEU A 222 22.03 37.77 -19.49
CA LEU A 222 22.88 36.88 -18.69
C LEU A 222 23.27 35.62 -19.48
N GLU A 223 22.36 35.01 -20.22
CA GLU A 223 22.65 33.85 -21.09
C GLU A 223 23.69 34.18 -22.19
N GLY A 224 23.79 35.44 -22.59
CA GLY A 224 24.77 35.91 -23.58
C GLY A 224 26.18 36.11 -23.04
N THR A 225 26.40 36.11 -21.71
CA THR A 225 27.70 36.42 -21.12
C THR A 225 28.75 35.32 -21.30
N THR A 226 28.35 34.05 -21.29
CA THR A 226 29.28 32.92 -21.47
C THR A 226 28.64 31.78 -22.25
N LYS A 227 29.41 31.14 -23.14
CA LYS A 227 28.94 30.02 -23.97
C LYS A 227 28.51 28.79 -23.15
N PHE A 228 29.06 28.63 -21.95
CA PHE A 228 28.85 27.45 -21.09
C PHE A 228 27.74 27.65 -20.04
N ILE A 229 27.10 28.83 -19.99
CA ILE A 229 26.15 29.16 -18.93
C ILE A 229 24.96 28.20 -18.85
N LYS A 230 24.49 27.67 -19.98
CA LYS A 230 23.36 26.72 -20.00
C LYS A 230 23.74 25.36 -19.38
N GLU A 231 24.93 24.86 -19.70
CA GLU A 231 25.44 23.60 -19.12
C GLU A 231 25.74 23.75 -17.62
N ASP A 232 26.37 24.87 -17.24
CA ASP A 232 26.71 25.15 -15.85
C ASP A 232 25.48 25.49 -15.00
N TYR A 233 24.45 26.11 -15.60
CA TYR A 233 23.16 26.32 -14.96
C TYR A 233 22.43 25.02 -14.67
N GLN A 234 22.49 24.03 -15.58
CA GLN A 234 21.91 22.72 -15.32
C GLN A 234 22.59 22.02 -14.13
N LYS A 235 23.93 22.03 -14.08
CA LYS A 235 24.69 21.51 -12.92
C LYS A 235 24.36 22.25 -11.62
N TYR A 236 24.12 23.56 -11.71
CA TYR A 236 23.73 24.39 -10.58
C TYR A 236 22.33 24.02 -10.08
N LEU A 237 21.37 23.80 -10.97
CA LEU A 237 20.03 23.32 -10.62
C LEU A 237 20.08 21.97 -9.90
N ASP A 238 20.89 21.03 -10.38
CA ASP A 238 21.08 19.73 -9.74
C ASP A 238 21.66 19.89 -8.32
N THR A 239 22.60 20.81 -8.13
CA THR A 239 23.19 21.12 -6.82
C THR A 239 22.15 21.68 -5.85
N VAL A 240 21.33 22.64 -6.31
CA VAL A 240 20.24 23.21 -5.51
C VAL A 240 19.18 22.17 -5.16
N GLN A 241 18.89 21.25 -6.08
CA GLN A 241 17.97 20.13 -5.84
C GLN A 241 18.51 19.18 -4.76
N LEU A 242 19.80 18.82 -4.82
CA LEU A 242 20.46 18.02 -3.80
C LEU A 242 20.45 18.67 -2.41
N GLU A 243 20.61 20.00 -2.34
CA GLU A 243 20.50 20.75 -1.08
C GLU A 243 19.08 20.69 -0.50
N LYS A 244 18.05 20.87 -1.34
CA LYS A 244 16.64 20.74 -0.93
C LYS A 244 16.33 19.34 -0.40
N GLU A 245 16.79 18.30 -1.10
CA GLU A 245 16.62 16.91 -0.67
C GLU A 245 17.32 16.63 0.67
N SER A 246 18.55 17.13 0.85
CA SER A 246 19.27 17.03 2.13
C SER A 246 18.50 17.72 3.27
N VAL A 247 17.95 18.91 3.04
CA VAL A 247 17.13 19.62 4.05
C VAL A 247 15.85 18.82 4.36
N TYR A 248 15.21 18.26 3.34
CA TYR A 248 14.03 17.40 3.51
C TYR A 248 14.33 16.19 4.40
N PHE A 249 15.38 15.43 4.09
CA PHE A 249 15.75 14.25 4.88
C PHE A 249 16.21 14.61 6.31
N LYS A 250 16.91 15.73 6.50
CA LYS A 250 17.26 16.23 7.85
C LYS A 250 16.03 16.55 8.69
N LYS A 251 15.02 17.19 8.11
CA LYS A 251 13.76 17.49 8.80
C LYS A 251 13.02 16.20 9.18
N ARG A 252 12.99 15.21 8.29
CA ARG A 252 12.34 13.91 8.53
C ARG A 252 12.98 13.10 9.67
N LEU A 253 14.25 13.33 9.97
CA LEU A 253 14.97 12.66 11.06
C LEU A 253 14.72 13.30 12.44
N GLN A 254 14.21 14.54 12.47
CA GLN A 254 13.89 15.29 13.69
C GLN A 254 12.41 15.21 14.09
N ALA A 255 11.56 14.70 13.20
CA ALA A 255 10.13 14.48 13.42
C ALA A 255 9.88 13.06 13.96
#